data_AF-A0A485JDT1-F1
#
_entry.id   AF-A0A485JDT1-F1
#
_cell.length_a   1.000
_cell.length_b   1.000
_cell.length_c   1.000
_cell.angle_alpha   90.00
_cell.angle_beta   90.00
_cell.angle_gamma   90.00
#
_symmetry.space_group_name_H-M   'P 1'
#
loop_
_entity.id
_entity.type
_entity.pdbx_description
1 polymer ?
#
loop_
_entity_poly.entity_id
_entity_poly.type
_entity_poly.pdbx_seq_one_letter_code
_entity_poly.pdbx_strand_id
1 'polypeptide(L)'
;MNESLLAGKPIKFVGTATAGTDHVDEAWLKQAGIGFSAAPGCNAIAVVEYVFSSLLMLAERDGFSLHDRTVGIVGVGNVGRRLQARLEALGITTLLCDPPRADRGDEGISARWMN
;
A
#
# COMPACT_ATOMS: atom_id res chain seq x y z
N MET A 1 -7.30 16.79 11.17
CA MET A 1 -7.16 18.12 10.56
C MET A 1 -8.48 18.48 9.91
N ASN A 2 -9.20 19.43 10.48
CA ASN A 2 -10.55 19.79 10.06
C ASN A 2 -10.81 21.28 10.37
N GLU A 3 -12.02 21.73 10.06
CA GLU A 3 -12.43 23.13 10.24
C GLU A 3 -12.22 23.65 11.65
N SER A 4 -12.70 22.91 12.67
CA SER A 4 -12.63 23.37 14.06
C SER A 4 -11.21 23.62 14.55
N LEU A 5 -10.23 22.91 14.00
CA LEU A 5 -8.82 23.08 14.33
C LEU A 5 -8.17 24.26 13.59
N LEU A 6 -8.61 24.57 12.36
CA LEU A 6 -7.87 25.43 11.42
C LEU A 6 -8.58 26.75 11.08
N ALA A 7 -9.90 26.86 11.30
CA ALA A 7 -10.67 28.06 10.99
C ALA A 7 -10.10 29.31 11.69
N GLY A 8 -10.04 30.43 10.95
CA GLY A 8 -9.52 31.71 11.44
C GLY A 8 -8.00 31.78 11.62
N LYS A 9 -7.26 30.70 11.36
CA LYS A 9 -5.79 30.72 11.40
C LYS A 9 -5.22 31.01 9.99
N PRO A 10 -4.07 31.69 9.87
CA PRO A 10 -3.46 32.02 8.59
C PRO A 10 -2.69 30.84 7.96
N ILE A 11 -3.23 29.62 8.08
CA ILE A 11 -2.60 28.39 7.55
C ILE A 11 -2.93 28.27 6.07
N LYS A 12 -1.89 28.11 5.23
CA LYS A 12 -2.03 27.97 3.77
C LYS A 12 -1.70 26.57 3.26
N PHE A 13 -1.09 25.74 4.11
CA PHE A 13 -0.64 24.41 3.76
C PHE A 13 -0.67 23.47 4.96
N VAL A 14 -1.07 22.22 4.75
CA VAL A 14 -1.03 21.12 5.70
C VAL A 14 -0.23 19.98 5.10
N GLY A 15 0.83 19.56 5.80
CA GLY A 15 1.57 18.34 5.49
C GLY A 15 1.34 17.30 6.58
N THR A 16 1.13 16.05 6.21
CA THR A 16 1.13 14.93 7.16
C THR A 16 2.23 13.94 6.83
N ALA A 17 3.07 13.63 7.82
CA ALA A 17 4.15 12.65 7.69
C ALA A 17 3.62 11.20 7.82
N THR A 18 2.48 10.92 7.17
CA THR A 18 1.75 9.65 7.28
C THR A 18 1.42 9.11 5.89
N ALA A 19 1.32 7.80 5.79
CA ALA A 19 0.90 7.14 4.55
C ALA A 19 -0.62 7.28 4.31
N GLY A 20 -1.43 7.15 5.37
CA GLY A 20 -2.88 7.32 5.33
C GLY A 20 -3.32 8.75 5.62
N THR A 21 -4.58 9.05 5.28
CA THR A 21 -5.18 10.39 5.39
C THR A 21 -6.49 10.42 6.18
N ASP A 22 -6.89 9.31 6.83
CA ASP A 22 -8.17 9.19 7.57
C ASP A 22 -8.40 10.29 8.63
N HIS A 23 -7.33 10.84 9.20
CA HIS A 23 -7.37 11.92 10.17
C HIS A 23 -7.43 13.32 9.55
N VAL A 24 -7.56 13.44 8.23
CA VAL A 24 -7.56 14.70 7.48
C VAL A 24 -8.86 14.86 6.70
N ASP A 25 -9.54 15.98 6.90
CA ASP A 25 -10.68 16.40 6.08
C ASP A 25 -10.17 17.07 4.80
N GLU A 26 -9.77 16.25 3.82
CA GLU A 26 -9.24 16.72 2.54
C GLU A 26 -10.26 17.55 1.74
N ALA A 27 -11.54 17.24 1.89
CA ALA A 27 -12.63 17.95 1.23
C ALA A 27 -12.74 19.39 1.76
N TRP A 28 -12.74 19.55 3.08
CA TRP A 28 -12.76 20.87 3.70
C TRP A 28 -11.47 21.66 3.43
N LEU A 29 -10.29 21.03 3.52
CA LEU A 29 -9.02 21.71 3.19
C LEU A 29 -9.04 22.28 1.77
N LYS A 30 -9.56 21.49 0.82
CA LYS A 30 -9.76 21.94 -0.57
C LYS A 30 -10.75 23.11 -0.67
N GLN A 31 -11.87 23.06 0.05
CA GLN A 31 -12.86 24.14 0.09
C GLN A 31 -12.29 25.44 0.69
N ALA A 32 -11.48 25.33 1.74
CA ALA A 32 -10.83 26.44 2.41
C ALA A 32 -9.62 27.02 1.65
N GLY A 33 -9.26 26.42 0.50
CA GLY A 33 -8.10 26.84 -0.30
C GLY A 33 -6.75 26.53 0.37
N ILE A 34 -6.71 25.54 1.26
CA ILE A 34 -5.50 25.12 1.98
C ILE A 34 -4.86 23.97 1.21
N GLY A 35 -3.60 24.13 0.80
CA GLY A 35 -2.84 23.06 0.15
C GLY A 35 -2.64 21.87 1.08
N PHE A 36 -2.69 20.64 0.56
CA PHE A 36 -2.50 19.43 1.35
C PHE A 36 -1.50 18.47 0.68
N SER A 37 -0.67 17.82 1.50
CA SER A 37 0.21 16.73 1.07
C SER A 37 0.34 15.67 2.17
N ALA A 38 0.26 14.40 1.75
CA ALA A 38 0.59 13.23 2.55
C ALA A 38 1.89 12.58 2.06
N ALA A 39 2.35 11.53 2.74
CA ALA A 39 3.53 10.77 2.37
C ALA A 39 3.16 9.33 1.95
N PRO A 40 2.38 9.13 0.88
CA PRO A 40 1.88 7.81 0.51
C PRO A 40 3.03 6.84 0.23
N GLY A 41 3.03 5.71 0.95
CA GLY A 41 4.04 4.66 0.80
C GLY A 41 5.36 4.94 1.52
N CYS A 42 5.46 5.95 2.38
CA CYS A 42 6.67 6.27 3.16
C CYS A 42 7.19 5.10 3.99
N ASN A 43 6.30 4.22 4.45
CA ASN A 43 6.62 3.02 5.23
C ASN A 43 6.50 1.72 4.42
N ALA A 44 6.25 1.79 3.10
CA ALA A 44 5.92 0.61 2.33
C ALA A 44 7.08 -0.40 2.24
N ILE A 45 8.32 0.09 2.17
CA ILE A 45 9.51 -0.78 2.14
C ILE A 45 9.65 -1.54 3.46
N ALA A 46 9.45 -0.88 4.60
CA ALA A 46 9.53 -1.53 5.91
C ALA A 46 8.54 -2.71 6.02
N VAL A 47 7.31 -2.55 5.53
CA VAL A 47 6.33 -3.65 5.52
C VAL A 47 6.76 -4.79 4.58
N VAL A 48 7.32 -4.46 3.40
CA VAL A 48 7.84 -5.47 2.47
C VAL A 48 8.96 -6.29 3.11
N GLU A 49 9.93 -5.62 3.75
CA GLU A 49 11.05 -6.28 4.43
C GLU A 49 10.58 -7.13 5.61
N TYR A 50 9.59 -6.67 6.37
CA TYR A 50 8.95 -7.46 7.42
C TYR A 50 8.34 -8.76 6.88
N VAL A 51 7.61 -8.68 5.75
CA VAL A 51 7.02 -9.87 5.10
C VAL A 51 8.10 -10.82 4.62
N PHE A 52 9.16 -10.32 3.98
CA PHE A 52 10.31 -11.14 3.56
C PHE A 52 10.99 -11.82 4.74
N SER A 53 11.25 -11.08 5.83
CA SER A 53 11.83 -11.64 7.05
C SER A 53 10.97 -12.79 7.60
N SER A 54 9.65 -12.62 7.59
CA SER A 54 8.71 -13.65 8.06
C SER A 54 8.72 -14.87 7.14
N LEU A 55 8.67 -14.67 5.82
CA LEU A 55 8.69 -15.75 4.83
C LEU A 55 9.99 -16.55 4.88
N LEU A 56 11.13 -15.88 5.00
CA LEU A 56 12.45 -16.53 5.09
C LEU A 56 12.58 -17.34 6.38
N MET A 57 12.10 -16.81 7.51
CA MET A 57 12.09 -17.54 8.78
C MET A 57 11.20 -18.79 8.70
N LEU A 58 10.02 -18.69 8.09
CA LEU A 58 9.12 -19.84 7.89
C LEU A 58 9.74 -20.89 6.94
N ALA A 59 10.37 -20.44 5.85
CA ALA A 59 11.04 -21.31 4.89
C ALA A 59 12.18 -22.12 5.55
N GLU A 60 12.99 -21.46 6.39
CA GLU A 60 14.03 -22.11 7.17
C GLU A 60 13.44 -23.09 8.20
N ARG A 61 12.47 -22.64 9.00
CA ARG A 61 11.86 -23.43 10.07
C ARG A 61 11.19 -24.71 9.55
N ASP A 62 10.47 -24.60 8.44
CA ASP A 62 9.62 -25.68 7.91
C ASP A 62 10.29 -26.43 6.74
N GLY A 63 11.52 -26.05 6.36
CA GLY A 63 12.33 -26.76 5.37
C GLY A 63 11.76 -26.72 3.95
N PHE A 64 11.25 -25.56 3.50
CA PHE A 64 10.77 -25.38 2.13
C PHE A 64 11.48 -24.26 1.37
N SER A 65 11.54 -24.37 0.04
CA SER A 65 11.98 -23.28 -0.83
C SER A 65 10.83 -22.35 -1.16
N LEU A 66 11.07 -21.03 -1.08
CA LEU A 66 10.09 -20.02 -1.52
C LEU A 66 9.84 -20.07 -3.04
N HIS A 67 10.77 -20.58 -3.83
CA HIS A 67 10.60 -20.74 -5.28
C HIS A 67 9.53 -21.78 -5.63
N ASP A 68 9.27 -22.75 -4.72
CA ASP A 68 8.25 -23.79 -4.88
C ASP A 68 6.89 -23.36 -4.30
N ARG A 69 6.69 -22.06 -4.12
CA ARG A 69 5.47 -21.48 -3.54
C ARG A 69 4.89 -20.43 -4.47
N THR A 70 3.57 -20.32 -4.41
CA THR A 70 2.84 -19.21 -5.01
C THR A 70 2.42 -18.24 -3.91
N VAL A 71 2.89 -17.00 -4.00
CA VAL A 71 2.54 -15.95 -3.03
C VAL A 71 1.35 -15.15 -3.53
N GLY A 72 0.28 -15.18 -2.73
CA GLY A 72 -0.86 -14.35 -2.97
C GLY A 72 -0.72 -12.94 -2.39
N ILE A 73 -0.90 -11.89 -3.21
CA ILE A 73 -0.96 -10.49 -2.79
C ILE A 73 -2.39 -9.95 -2.93
N VAL A 74 -3.08 -9.75 -1.80
CA VAL A 74 -4.38 -9.09 -1.74
C VAL A 74 -4.20 -7.61 -1.38
N GLY A 75 -4.57 -6.73 -2.30
CA GLY A 75 -4.30 -5.29 -2.25
C GLY A 75 -2.96 -4.95 -2.90
N VAL A 76 -3.00 -4.40 -4.12
CA VAL A 76 -1.83 -4.14 -4.96
C VAL A 76 -1.57 -2.62 -5.02
N GLY A 77 -1.54 -2.00 -3.85
CA GLY A 77 -1.26 -0.57 -3.66
C GLY A 77 0.24 -0.27 -3.49
N ASN A 78 0.57 0.68 -2.60
CA ASN A 78 1.96 1.06 -2.33
C ASN A 78 2.82 -0.11 -1.82
N VAL A 79 2.30 -0.92 -0.89
CA VAL A 79 3.01 -2.10 -0.37
C VAL A 79 2.98 -3.24 -1.38
N GLY A 80 1.79 -3.64 -1.83
CA GLY A 80 1.60 -4.83 -2.68
C GLY A 80 2.44 -4.82 -3.94
N ARG A 81 2.49 -3.71 -4.70
CA ARG A 81 3.36 -3.61 -5.90
C ARG A 81 4.85 -3.77 -5.59
N ARG A 82 5.29 -3.26 -4.44
CA ARG A 82 6.69 -3.33 -4.01
C ARG A 82 7.07 -4.73 -3.50
N LEU A 83 6.10 -5.45 -2.93
CA LEU A 83 6.25 -6.86 -2.58
C LEU A 83 6.31 -7.72 -3.85
N GLN A 84 5.34 -7.54 -4.75
CA GLN A 84 5.27 -8.21 -6.05
C GLN A 84 6.61 -8.10 -6.79
N ALA A 85 7.08 -6.88 -7.06
CA ALA A 85 8.29 -6.66 -7.85
C ALA A 85 9.53 -7.38 -7.28
N ARG A 86 9.64 -7.50 -5.96
CA ARG A 86 10.76 -8.21 -5.31
C ARG A 86 10.60 -9.72 -5.35
N LEU A 87 9.38 -10.24 -5.19
CA LEU A 87 9.10 -11.68 -5.30
C LEU A 87 9.34 -12.15 -6.75
N GLU A 88 8.85 -11.40 -7.73
CA GLU A 88 9.07 -11.68 -9.16
C GLU A 88 10.56 -11.61 -9.53
N ALA A 89 11.31 -10.62 -8.99
CA ALA A 89 12.76 -10.53 -9.21
C ALA A 89 13.53 -11.72 -8.62
N LEU A 90 12.97 -12.41 -7.64
CA LEU A 90 13.50 -13.66 -7.08
C LEU A 90 12.95 -14.91 -7.78
N GLY A 91 12.15 -14.76 -8.85
CA GLY A 91 11.53 -15.88 -9.56
C GLY A 91 10.43 -16.59 -8.78
N ILE A 92 9.85 -15.95 -7.76
CA ILE A 92 8.75 -16.50 -6.98
C ILE A 92 7.43 -16.17 -7.69
N THR A 93 6.58 -17.18 -7.85
CA THR A 93 5.29 -17.01 -8.53
C THR A 93 4.34 -16.19 -7.65
N THR A 94 3.69 -15.16 -8.21
CA THR A 94 2.73 -14.33 -7.49
C THR A 94 1.35 -14.32 -8.14
N LEU A 95 0.31 -14.29 -7.31
CA LEU A 95 -1.07 -13.99 -7.72
C LEU A 95 -1.49 -12.64 -7.15
N LEU A 96 -2.22 -11.83 -7.93
CA LEU A 96 -2.57 -10.46 -7.58
C LEU A 96 -4.09 -10.28 -7.49
N CYS A 97 -4.60 -9.79 -6.36
CA CYS A 97 -6.02 -9.51 -6.12
C CYS A 97 -6.20 -8.04 -5.74
N ASP A 98 -6.87 -7.26 -6.56
CA ASP A 98 -7.22 -5.87 -6.25
C ASP A 98 -8.46 -5.45 -7.08
N PRO A 99 -9.68 -5.69 -6.58
CA PRO A 99 -10.90 -5.39 -7.33
C PRO A 99 -11.00 -3.93 -7.80
N PRO A 100 -10.71 -2.90 -6.96
CA PRO A 100 -10.72 -1.52 -7.43
C PRO A 100 -9.74 -1.23 -8.57
N ARG A 101 -8.59 -1.91 -8.63
CA ARG A 101 -7.64 -1.80 -9.77
C ARG A 101 -8.11 -2.58 -10.98
N ALA A 102 -8.64 -3.78 -10.79
CA ALA A 102 -9.19 -4.60 -11.87
C ALA A 102 -10.36 -3.88 -12.57
N ASP A 103 -11.26 -3.24 -11.80
CA ASP A 103 -12.39 -2.46 -12.32
C ASP A 103 -11.94 -1.23 -13.13
N ARG A 104 -10.71 -0.74 -12.89
CA ARG A 104 -10.08 0.33 -13.70
C ARG A 104 -9.38 -0.18 -14.96
N GLY A 105 -9.32 -1.51 -15.16
CA GLY A 105 -8.70 -2.15 -16.31
C GLY A 105 -7.21 -2.44 -16.17
N ASP A 106 -6.66 -2.47 -14.95
CA ASP A 106 -5.25 -2.80 -14.75
C ASP A 106 -4.96 -4.27 -15.12
N GLU A 107 -4.07 -4.52 -16.08
CA GLU A 107 -3.69 -5.86 -16.53
C GLU A 107 -2.97 -6.69 -15.46
N GLY A 108 -3.11 -8.02 -15.51
CA GLY A 108 -2.42 -8.96 -14.61
C GLY A 108 -2.96 -8.98 -13.17
N ILE A 109 -4.02 -8.22 -12.88
CA ILE A 109 -4.67 -8.15 -11.57
C ILE A 109 -6.04 -8.81 -11.69
N SER A 110 -6.34 -9.74 -10.78
CA SER A 110 -7.67 -10.34 -10.71
C SER A 110 -8.56 -9.61 -9.68
N ALA A 111 -9.87 -9.59 -9.94
CA ALA A 111 -10.87 -9.19 -8.95
C ALA A 111 -11.17 -10.33 -7.94
N ARG A 112 -10.94 -11.61 -8.32
CA ARG A 112 -11.17 -12.81 -7.50
C ARG A 112 -10.26 -13.95 -7.95
N TRP A 113 -9.63 -14.68 -7.03
CA TRP A 113 -8.76 -15.81 -7.38
C TRP A 113 -9.46 -17.15 -7.51
N MET A 114 -10.72 -17.24 -7.07
CA MET A 114 -11.53 -18.46 -7.15
C MET A 114 -12.87 -18.13 -7.79
N ASN A 115 -13.16 -18.86 -8.87
CA ASN A 115 -14.49 -19.30 -9.29
C ASN A 115 -14.50 -20.82 -9.17
#